data_AF-A0A349MEW0-F1
#
_entry.id   AF-A0A349MEW0-F1
#
_cell.length_a   1.000
_cell.length_b   1.000
_cell.length_c   1.000
_cell.angle_alpha   90.00
_cell.angle_beta   90.00
_cell.angle_gamma   90.00
#
_symmetry.space_group_name_H-M   'P 1'
#
loop_
_entity.id
_entity.type
_entity.pdbx_description
1 polymer ?
#
loop_
_entity_poly.entity_id
_entity_poly.type
_entity_poly.pdbx_seq_one_letter_code
_entity_poly.pdbx_strand_id
1 'polypeptide(L)'
;QVGTPTTTFLVPIQKAIGHFIVLGLVLVVGAVGASMWLGHNIARPIIVLSNRVRKVGISGASCCSPLGSGDELELLAQTFDERTRELSTIQKELEYRVAVRTSELKRSESRLNKAQSVARMGSWQLGMTSGRLTWSDEVYRLFDIPQQTPLDYETFFIQFVYPDDREKVAQAFFF
;
A
#
# COMPACT_ATOMS: atom_id res chain seq x y z
N GLN A 1 -29.55 79.85 39.51
CA GLN A 1 -29.13 78.68 38.71
C GLN A 1 -28.13 77.90 39.53
N VAL A 2 -28.55 76.79 40.16
CA VAL A 2 -27.68 75.97 41.00
C VAL A 2 -27.14 74.84 40.13
N GLY A 3 -25.85 74.92 39.78
CA GLY A 3 -25.13 73.82 39.14
C GLY A 3 -24.87 72.73 40.18
N THR A 4 -25.39 71.53 39.95
CA THR A 4 -25.07 70.36 40.78
C THR A 4 -23.62 69.91 40.49
N PRO A 5 -22.87 69.46 41.51
CA PRO A 5 -21.47 69.11 41.33
C PRO A 5 -21.32 67.86 40.44
N THR A 6 -20.56 68.00 39.35
CA THR A 6 -20.27 66.98 38.33
C THR A 6 -19.76 65.65 38.91
N THR A 7 -19.22 65.67 40.13
CA THR A 7 -18.69 64.51 40.85
C THR A 7 -19.74 63.45 41.17
N THR A 8 -21.01 63.82 41.37
CA THR A 8 -22.06 62.86 41.78
C THR A 8 -22.49 61.94 40.63
N PHE A 9 -22.37 62.38 39.37
CA PHE A 9 -22.73 61.57 38.19
C PHE A 9 -21.60 60.62 37.73
N LEU A 10 -20.34 60.89 38.08
CA LEU A 10 -19.18 60.13 37.59
C LEU A 10 -18.91 58.84 38.37
N VAL A 11 -19.27 58.78 39.65
CA VAL A 11 -19.05 57.62 40.54
C VAL A 11 -19.70 56.31 40.02
N PRO A 12 -20.98 56.28 39.61
CA PRO A 12 -21.59 55.04 39.10
C PRO A 12 -20.97 54.57 37.78
N ILE A 13 -20.55 55.51 36.92
CA ILE A 13 -19.90 55.21 35.63
C ILE A 13 -18.52 54.59 35.88
N GLN A 14 -17.72 55.16 36.79
CA GLN A 14 -16.41 54.60 37.15
C GLN A 14 -16.50 53.18 37.73
N LYS A 15 -17.50 52.91 38.57
CA LYS A 15 -17.72 51.57 39.13
C LYS A 15 -18.14 50.56 38.05
N ALA A 16 -18.98 50.96 37.10
CA ALA A 16 -19.38 50.12 35.97
C ALA A 16 -18.17 49.79 35.07
N ILE A 17 -17.35 50.79 34.73
CA ILE A 17 -16.11 50.61 33.94
C ILE A 17 -15.17 49.62 34.64
N GLY A 18 -14.99 49.74 35.95
CA GLY A 18 -14.18 48.79 36.73
C GLY A 18 -14.67 47.35 36.61
N HIS A 19 -15.98 47.10 36.74
CA HIS A 19 -16.55 45.76 36.58
C HIS A 19 -16.35 45.20 35.16
N PHE A 20 -16.54 46.01 34.12
CA PHE A 20 -16.32 45.57 32.74
C PHE A 20 -14.85 45.22 32.48
N ILE A 21 -13.91 45.99 33.04
CA ILE A 21 -12.47 45.70 32.94
C ILE A 21 -12.14 44.36 33.62
N VAL A 22 -12.66 44.13 34.83
CA VAL A 22 -12.44 42.87 35.56
C VAL A 22 -13.04 41.70 34.78
N LEU A 23 -14.27 41.84 34.28
CA LEU A 23 -14.91 40.81 33.47
C LEU A 23 -14.12 40.51 32.18
N GLY A 24 -13.62 41.55 31.52
CA GLY A 24 -12.73 41.41 30.35
C GLY A 24 -11.43 40.67 30.68
N LEU A 25 -10.78 41.01 31.79
CA LEU A 25 -9.57 40.34 32.27
C LEU A 25 -9.82 38.85 32.56
N VAL A 26 -10.93 38.53 33.23
CA VAL A 26 -11.32 37.14 33.53
C VAL A 26 -11.54 36.34 32.24
N LEU A 27 -12.22 36.92 31.24
CA LEU A 27 -12.43 36.28 29.95
C LEU A 27 -11.12 36.03 29.20
N VAL A 28 -10.20 37.00 29.21
CA VAL A 28 -8.87 36.85 28.57
C VAL A 28 -8.07 35.74 29.23
N VAL A 29 -8.00 35.73 30.57
CA VAL A 29 -7.30 34.67 31.31
C VAL A 29 -7.92 33.30 31.05
N GLY A 30 -9.25 33.22 31.05
CA GLY A 30 -9.97 31.99 30.70
C GLY A 30 -9.65 31.51 29.29
N ALA A 31 -9.63 32.41 28.30
CA ALA A 31 -9.31 32.09 26.91
C ALA A 31 -7.85 31.62 26.74
N VAL A 32 -6.89 32.25 27.43
CA VAL A 32 -5.48 31.83 27.42
C VAL A 32 -5.34 30.45 28.07
N GLY A 33 -5.99 30.23 29.22
CA GLY A 33 -5.99 28.94 29.91
C GLY A 33 -6.57 27.81 29.05
N ALA A 34 -7.73 28.05 28.42
CA ALA A 34 -8.34 27.10 27.49
C ALA A 34 -7.44 26.81 26.28
N SER A 35 -6.79 27.84 25.72
CA SER A 35 -5.86 27.68 24.59
C SER A 35 -4.62 26.86 24.96
N MET A 36 -4.05 27.09 26.15
CA MET A 36 -2.92 26.30 26.66
C MET A 36 -3.33 24.84 26.91
N TRP A 37 -4.53 24.62 27.47
CA TRP A 37 -5.06 23.28 27.74
C TRP A 37 -5.30 22.48 26.44
N LEU A 38 -5.99 23.07 25.46
CA LEU A 38 -6.22 22.45 24.14
C LEU A 38 -4.90 22.15 23.42
N GLY A 39 -3.94 23.07 23.51
CA GLY A 39 -2.62 22.90 22.92
C GLY A 39 -1.83 21.73 23.52
N HIS A 40 -1.88 21.59 24.85
CA HIS A 40 -1.12 20.56 25.56
C HIS A 40 -1.77 19.18 25.47
N ASN A 41 -3.08 19.08 25.69
CA ASN A 41 -3.78 17.80 25.84
C ASN A 41 -4.33 17.22 24.54
N ILE A 42 -4.52 18.03 23.50
CA ILE A 42 -5.12 17.56 22.24
C ILE A 42 -4.16 17.77 21.07
N ALA A 43 -3.77 19.01 20.80
CA ALA A 43 -3.03 19.32 19.58
C ALA A 43 -1.63 18.68 19.56
N ARG A 44 -0.88 18.76 20.67
CA ARG A 44 0.48 18.21 20.76
C ARG A 44 0.51 16.68 20.53
N PRO A 45 -0.25 15.85 21.28
CA PRO A 45 -0.24 14.41 21.09
C PRO A 45 -0.62 13.99 19.67
N ILE A 46 -1.61 14.64 19.05
CA ILE A 46 -2.04 14.34 17.68
C ILE A 46 -0.91 14.61 16.68
N ILE A 47 -0.22 15.75 16.80
CA ILE A 47 0.89 16.10 15.91
C ILE A 47 2.05 15.09 16.09
N VAL A 48 2.35 14.72 17.33
CA VAL A 48 3.39 13.72 17.63
C VAL A 48 3.03 12.37 17.01
N LEU A 49 1.79 11.91 17.21
CA LEU A 49 1.30 10.65 16.65
C LEU A 49 1.36 10.67 15.12
N SER A 50 0.82 11.72 14.48
CA SER A 50 0.85 11.88 13.02
C SER A 50 2.27 11.83 12.45
N ASN A 51 3.21 12.50 13.12
CA ASN A 51 4.62 12.46 12.72
C ASN A 51 5.25 11.09 12.90
N ARG A 52 4.92 10.35 13.98
CA ARG A 52 5.42 8.98 14.20
C ARG A 52 4.85 8.02 13.16
N VAL A 53 3.54 8.05 12.91
CA VAL A 53 2.87 7.23 11.87
C VAL A 53 3.47 7.50 10.49
N ARG A 54 3.72 8.78 10.14
CA ARG A 54 4.38 9.12 8.86
C ARG A 54 5.80 8.53 8.76
N LYS A 55 6.57 8.55 9.84
CA LYS A 55 7.94 8.01 9.87
C LYS A 55 7.96 6.48 9.77
N VAL A 56 6.95 5.77 10.27
CA VAL A 56 6.81 4.32 10.11
C VAL A 56 6.87 3.92 8.63
N GLY A 57 6.13 4.63 7.77
CA GLY A 57 6.13 4.37 6.32
C GLY A 57 7.48 4.61 5.62
N ILE A 58 8.40 5.36 6.24
CA ILE A 58 9.69 5.76 5.62
C ILE A 58 10.87 4.99 6.22
N SER A 59 10.84 4.64 7.51
CA SER A 59 12.00 4.17 8.26
C SER A 59 11.85 2.80 8.93
N GLY A 60 10.65 2.21 8.92
CA GLY A 60 10.39 0.88 9.52
C GLY A 60 10.55 0.79 11.04
N ALA A 61 10.93 1.88 11.71
CA ALA A 61 10.99 1.95 13.17
C ALA A 61 9.61 2.33 13.73
N SER A 62 8.96 1.36 14.37
CA SER A 62 7.54 1.45 14.75
C SER A 62 7.35 1.36 16.25
N CYS A 63 7.30 2.53 16.89
CA CYS A 63 6.58 2.73 18.14
C CYS A 63 5.97 4.14 18.11
N CYS A 64 4.66 4.21 17.88
CA CYS A 64 3.82 5.38 18.00
C CYS A 64 3.52 5.67 19.47
N SER A 65 3.45 4.65 20.32
CA SER A 65 3.37 4.75 21.78
C SER A 65 4.77 4.85 22.42
N PRO A 66 4.91 5.49 23.61
CA PRO A 66 3.86 6.23 24.33
C PRO A 66 3.76 7.70 23.89
N LEU A 67 2.55 8.24 23.90
CA LEU A 67 2.27 9.67 23.70
C LEU A 67 2.25 10.43 25.03
N GLY A 68 1.94 9.75 26.14
CA GLY A 68 1.87 10.35 27.48
C GLY A 68 0.57 11.10 27.76
N SER A 69 -0.44 10.93 26.91
CA SER A 69 -1.78 11.52 27.08
C SER A 69 -2.64 10.70 28.08
N GLY A 70 -2.39 9.39 28.17
CA GLY A 70 -3.09 8.49 29.11
C GLY A 70 -4.57 8.27 28.82
N ASP A 71 -5.03 8.63 27.62
CA ASP A 71 -6.41 8.66 27.17
C ASP A 71 -6.62 7.78 25.92
N GLU A 72 -7.67 8.04 25.14
CA GLU A 72 -7.97 7.31 23.91
C GLU A 72 -6.84 7.41 22.86
N LEU A 73 -6.05 8.49 22.85
CA LEU A 73 -4.94 8.65 21.91
C LEU A 73 -3.78 7.72 22.25
N GLU A 74 -3.55 7.44 23.53
CA GLU A 74 -2.55 6.46 23.96
C GLU A 74 -2.96 5.04 23.51
N LEU A 75 -4.24 4.68 23.68
CA LEU A 75 -4.78 3.41 23.21
C LEU A 75 -4.67 3.26 21.68
N LEU A 76 -4.98 4.33 20.93
CA LEU A 76 -4.82 4.34 19.48
C LEU A 76 -3.36 4.12 19.08
N ALA A 77 -2.41 4.81 19.73
CA ALA A 77 -0.99 4.67 19.44
C ALA A 77 -0.50 3.22 19.66
N GLN A 78 -0.92 2.57 20.75
CA GLN A 78 -0.60 1.17 21.03
C GLN A 78 -1.22 0.21 20.00
N THR A 79 -2.49 0.43 19.64
CA THR A 79 -3.19 -0.37 18.62
C THR A 79 -2.50 -0.25 17.26
N PHE A 80 -2.05 0.95 16.88
CA PHE A 80 -1.28 1.16 15.66
C PHE A 80 0.04 0.37 15.69
N ASP A 81 0.74 0.35 16.82
CA ASP A 81 1.99 -0.39 16.96
C ASP A 81 1.79 -1.91 16.84
N GLU A 82 0.72 -2.44 17.44
CA GLU A 82 0.35 -3.85 17.32
C GLU A 82 0.04 -4.21 15.87
N ARG A 83 -0.85 -3.47 15.21
CA ARG A 83 -1.22 -3.72 13.80
C ARG A 83 -0.05 -3.59 12.86
N THR A 84 0.84 -2.61 13.09
CA THR A 84 2.04 -2.45 12.26
C THR A 84 2.99 -3.64 12.41
N ARG A 85 3.16 -4.16 13.63
CA ARG A 85 3.98 -5.35 13.90
C ARG A 85 3.39 -6.61 13.28
N GLU A 86 2.08 -6.79 13.38
CA GLU A 86 1.34 -7.89 12.76
C GLU A 86 1.51 -7.86 11.22
N LEU A 87 1.25 -6.72 10.58
CA LEU A 87 1.40 -6.57 9.13
C LEU A 87 2.84 -6.83 8.67
N SER A 88 3.84 -6.34 9.41
CA SER A 88 5.25 -6.60 9.09
C SER A 88 5.59 -8.09 9.15
N THR A 89 5.00 -8.83 10.10
CA THR A 89 5.20 -10.27 10.25
C THR A 89 4.55 -11.03 9.10
N ILE A 90 3.31 -10.70 8.77
CA ILE A 90 2.57 -11.30 7.65
C ILE A 90 3.29 -11.04 6.33
N GLN A 91 3.80 -9.83 6.11
CA GLN A 91 4.54 -9.50 4.88
C GLN A 91 5.79 -10.38 4.73
N LYS A 92 6.59 -10.53 5.79
CA LYS A 92 7.78 -11.39 5.78
C LYS A 92 7.44 -12.86 5.51
N GLU A 93 6.36 -13.34 6.11
CA GLU A 93 5.89 -14.71 5.87
C GLU A 93 5.46 -14.90 4.42
N LEU A 94 4.72 -13.95 3.86
CA LEU A 94 4.28 -14.01 2.46
C LEU A 94 5.46 -13.98 1.49
N GLU A 95 6.44 -13.10 1.73
CA GLU A 95 7.68 -13.03 0.95
C GLU A 95 8.44 -14.36 0.98
N TYR A 96 8.57 -14.96 2.17
CA TYR A 96 9.18 -16.28 2.33
C TYR A 96 8.42 -17.36 1.56
N ARG A 97 7.10 -17.42 1.69
CA ARG A 97 6.26 -18.39 0.98
C ARG A 97 6.37 -18.26 -0.53
N VAL A 98 6.37 -17.02 -1.05
CA VAL A 98 6.54 -16.75 -2.49
C VAL A 98 7.92 -17.21 -2.95
N ALA A 99 8.98 -16.92 -2.20
CA ALA A 99 10.34 -17.35 -2.53
C ALA A 99 10.46 -18.88 -2.59
N VAL A 100 9.91 -19.59 -1.60
CA VAL A 100 9.89 -21.06 -1.56
C VAL A 100 9.13 -21.62 -2.76
N ARG A 101 7.90 -21.17 -3.00
CA ARG A 101 7.07 -21.66 -4.11
C ARG A 101 7.69 -21.40 -5.48
N THR A 102 8.34 -20.25 -5.65
CA THR A 102 9.04 -19.91 -6.89
C THR A 102 10.24 -20.83 -7.10
N SER A 103 10.99 -21.14 -6.04
CA SER A 103 12.11 -22.10 -6.10
C SER A 103 11.64 -23.52 -6.43
N GLU A 104 10.56 -23.97 -5.81
CA GLU A 104 9.94 -25.28 -6.08
C GLU A 104 9.46 -25.39 -7.53
N LEU A 105 8.77 -24.37 -8.03
CA LEU A 105 8.29 -24.32 -9.41
C LEU A 105 9.46 -24.40 -10.39
N LYS A 106 10.49 -23.56 -10.20
CA LYS A 106 11.69 -23.57 -11.05
C LYS A 106 12.41 -24.92 -11.04
N ARG A 107 12.48 -25.60 -9.89
CA ARG A 107 13.04 -26.96 -9.79
C ARG A 107 12.18 -27.98 -10.53
N SER A 108 10.86 -27.86 -10.44
CA SER A 108 9.93 -28.73 -11.17
C SER A 108 10.05 -28.54 -12.68
N GLU A 109 10.07 -27.30 -13.16
CA GLU A 109 10.27 -26.97 -14.57
C GLU A 109 11.61 -27.48 -15.09
N SER A 110 12.69 -27.30 -14.33
CA SER A 110 14.01 -27.83 -14.71
C SER A 110 14.02 -29.36 -14.82
N ARG A 111 13.37 -30.07 -13.88
CA ARG A 111 13.22 -31.53 -13.96
C ARG A 111 12.39 -31.96 -15.16
N LEU A 112 11.30 -31.25 -15.46
CA LEU A 112 10.46 -31.53 -16.62
C LEU A 112 11.25 -31.33 -17.93
N ASN A 113 11.94 -30.19 -18.09
CA ASN A 113 12.76 -29.91 -19.27
C ASN A 113 13.87 -30.96 -19.45
N LYS A 114 14.47 -31.42 -18.35
CA LYS A 114 15.47 -32.49 -18.41
C LYS A 114 14.87 -33.83 -18.82
N ALA A 115 13.71 -34.20 -18.29
CA ALA A 115 13.01 -35.43 -18.63
C ALA A 115 12.59 -35.45 -20.10
N GLN A 116 11.99 -34.36 -20.60
CA GLN A 116 11.65 -34.16 -22.00
C GLN A 116 12.87 -34.34 -22.91
N SER A 117 14.00 -33.74 -22.53
CA SER A 117 15.24 -33.84 -23.30
C SER A 117 15.86 -35.24 -23.32
N VAL A 118 15.81 -35.96 -22.21
CA VAL A 118 16.31 -37.35 -22.16
C VAL A 118 15.39 -38.27 -22.98
N ALA A 119 14.08 -38.06 -22.93
CA ALA A 119 13.11 -38.83 -23.68
C ALA A 119 13.02 -38.42 -25.17
N ARG A 120 13.65 -37.30 -25.56
CA ARG A 120 13.49 -36.69 -26.89
C ARG A 120 12.02 -36.44 -27.25
N MET A 121 11.25 -36.02 -26.25
CA MET A 121 9.82 -35.72 -26.40
C MET A 121 9.58 -34.25 -26.03
N GLY A 122 9.03 -33.50 -26.97
CA GLY A 122 8.61 -32.12 -26.74
C GLY A 122 7.11 -32.01 -26.48
N SER A 123 6.70 -30.97 -25.77
CA SER A 123 5.30 -30.56 -25.63
C SER A 123 5.02 -29.24 -26.34
N TRP A 124 3.82 -29.11 -26.87
CA TRP A 124 3.30 -27.87 -27.44
C TRP A 124 1.90 -27.58 -26.89
N GLN A 125 1.56 -26.31 -26.76
CA GLN A 125 0.25 -25.85 -26.32
C GLN A 125 -0.23 -24.72 -27.21
N LEU A 126 -1.49 -24.80 -27.64
CA LEU A 126 -2.13 -23.77 -28.43
C LEU A 126 -3.29 -23.17 -27.63
N GLY A 127 -3.26 -21.86 -27.42
CA GLY A 127 -4.39 -21.15 -26.82
C GLY A 127 -5.41 -20.75 -27.89
N MET A 128 -6.50 -21.51 -28.04
CA MET A 128 -7.52 -21.32 -29.09
C MET A 128 -8.04 -19.86 -29.19
N THR A 129 -8.29 -19.20 -28.07
CA THR A 129 -8.78 -17.81 -28.06
C THR A 129 -7.70 -16.79 -28.43
N SER A 130 -6.43 -17.10 -28.16
CA SER A 130 -5.30 -16.18 -28.35
C SER A 130 -4.51 -16.42 -29.64
N GLY A 131 -4.75 -17.56 -30.30
CA GLY A 131 -3.91 -18.08 -31.39
C GLY A 131 -2.46 -18.41 -30.98
N ARG A 132 -2.08 -18.25 -29.71
CA ARG A 132 -0.68 -18.36 -29.27
C ARG A 132 -0.25 -19.82 -29.19
N LEU A 133 0.75 -20.17 -29.99
CA LEU A 133 1.46 -21.44 -29.92
C LEU A 133 2.67 -21.32 -28.98
N THR A 134 2.75 -22.20 -28.00
CA THR A 134 3.86 -22.29 -27.06
C THR A 134 4.53 -23.66 -27.21
N TRP A 135 5.83 -23.67 -27.44
CA TRP A 135 6.64 -24.89 -27.51
C TRP A 135 7.52 -25.01 -26.28
N SER A 136 7.70 -26.23 -25.81
CA SER A 136 8.76 -26.54 -24.84
C SER A 136 10.16 -26.38 -25.46
N ASP A 137 11.16 -26.16 -24.61
CA ASP A 137 12.57 -26.05 -24.99
C ASP A 137 13.08 -27.24 -25.81
N GLU A 138 12.50 -28.43 -25.64
CA GLU A 138 12.88 -29.62 -26.40
C GLU A 138 12.33 -29.61 -27.81
N VAL A 139 11.12 -29.08 -28.06
CA VAL A 139 10.58 -28.96 -29.43
C VAL A 139 11.50 -28.07 -30.28
N TYR A 140 11.94 -26.93 -29.73
CA TYR A 140 12.92 -26.08 -30.42
C TYR A 140 14.20 -26.84 -30.80
N ARG A 141 14.70 -27.71 -29.91
CA ARG A 141 15.88 -28.55 -30.16
C ARG A 141 15.63 -29.66 -31.18
N LEU A 142 14.45 -30.28 -31.17
CA LEU A 142 14.08 -31.33 -32.13
C LEU A 142 13.93 -30.79 -33.55
N PHE A 143 13.42 -29.58 -33.70
CA PHE A 143 13.26 -28.89 -34.98
C PHE A 143 14.49 -28.07 -35.40
N ASP A 144 15.55 -28.07 -34.59
CA ASP A 144 16.81 -27.32 -34.80
C ASP A 144 16.60 -25.82 -35.06
N ILE A 145 15.72 -25.20 -34.28
CA ILE A 145 15.40 -23.77 -34.37
C ILE A 145 15.82 -23.03 -33.09
N PRO A 146 16.20 -21.73 -33.20
CA PRO A 146 16.54 -20.93 -32.02
C PRO A 146 15.39 -20.87 -31.01
N GLN A 147 15.70 -20.95 -29.72
CA GLN A 147 14.72 -20.68 -28.67
C GLN A 147 14.18 -19.26 -28.81
N GLN A 148 12.90 -19.07 -28.50
CA GLN A 148 12.18 -17.79 -28.62
C GLN A 148 11.97 -17.28 -30.05
N THR A 149 12.18 -18.10 -31.08
CA THR A 149 11.65 -17.79 -32.41
C THR A 149 10.14 -17.57 -32.28
N PRO A 150 9.60 -16.42 -32.77
CA PRO A 150 8.17 -16.15 -32.74
C PRO A 150 7.41 -17.28 -33.43
N LEU A 151 6.60 -17.99 -32.65
CA LEU A 151 5.75 -19.06 -33.17
C LEU A 151 4.42 -18.45 -33.58
N ASP A 152 4.29 -18.15 -34.86
CA ASP A 152 2.99 -17.94 -35.48
C ASP A 152 2.52 -19.28 -36.06
N TYR A 153 1.31 -19.71 -35.71
CA TYR A 153 0.75 -20.95 -36.22
C TYR A 153 0.63 -20.91 -37.75
N GLU A 154 0.11 -19.81 -38.29
CA GLU A 154 -0.19 -19.70 -39.72
C GLU A 154 1.08 -19.73 -40.57
N THR A 155 2.13 -19.03 -40.13
CA THR A 155 3.33 -18.85 -40.94
C THR A 155 4.40 -19.90 -40.66
N PHE A 156 4.55 -20.35 -39.40
CA PHE A 156 5.72 -21.13 -38.98
C PHE A 156 5.41 -22.63 -38.83
N PHE A 157 4.27 -23.01 -38.23
CA PHE A 157 3.95 -24.42 -38.02
C PHE A 157 3.65 -25.16 -39.33
N ILE A 158 2.93 -24.54 -40.26
CA ILE A 158 2.55 -25.19 -41.53
C ILE A 158 3.75 -25.54 -42.42
N GLN A 159 4.90 -24.89 -42.22
CA GLN A 159 6.14 -25.19 -42.94
C GLN A 159 6.70 -26.58 -42.59
N PHE A 160 6.47 -27.02 -41.36
CA PHE A 160 6.88 -28.34 -40.87
C PHE A 160 5.86 -29.44 -41.19
N VAL A 161 4.65 -29.07 -41.63
CA VAL A 161 3.63 -30.01 -42.09
C VAL A 161 3.95 -30.44 -43.53
N TYR A 162 3.86 -31.75 -43.78
CA TYR A 162 4.08 -32.32 -45.10
C TYR A 162 3.12 -31.70 -46.13
N PRO A 163 3.56 -31.32 -47.34
CA PRO A 163 2.77 -30.53 -48.29
C PRO A 163 1.35 -31.05 -48.52
N ASP A 164 1.20 -32.37 -48.64
CA ASP A 164 -0.09 -33.04 -48.95
C ASP A 164 -1.09 -33.01 -47.79
N ASP A 165 -0.63 -32.71 -46.56
CA ASP A 165 -1.48 -32.66 -45.36
C ASP A 165 -1.74 -31.22 -44.88
N ARG A 166 -1.10 -30.21 -45.49
CA ARG A 166 -1.28 -28.80 -45.11
C ARG A 166 -2.72 -28.36 -45.21
N GLU A 167 -3.41 -28.76 -46.28
CA GLU A 167 -4.79 -28.35 -46.53
C GLU A 167 -5.77 -28.96 -45.50
N LYS A 168 -5.54 -30.22 -45.11
CA LYS A 168 -6.32 -30.90 -44.05
C LYS A 168 -6.07 -30.26 -42.68
N VAL A 169 -4.82 -29.95 -42.37
CA VAL A 169 -4.42 -29.32 -41.10
C VAL A 169 -4.96 -27.89 -41.01
N ALA A 170 -4.96 -27.13 -42.11
CA ALA A 170 -5.57 -25.81 -42.17
C ALA A 170 -7.09 -25.87 -41.95
N GLN A 171 -7.81 -26.76 -42.65
CA GLN A 171 -9.27 -26.89 -42.49
C GLN A 171 -9.69 -27.31 -41.08
N ALA A 172 -8.91 -28.16 -40.40
CA ALA A 172 -9.18 -28.57 -39.02
C ALA A 172 -8.98 -27.43 -38.00
N PHE A 173 -8.24 -26.38 -38.37
CA PHE A 173 -7.89 -25.26 -37.49
C PHE A 173 -8.77 -24.02 -37.67
N PHE A 174 -9.37 -23.82 -38.85
CA PHE A 174 -10.16 -22.62 -39.19
C PHE A 174 -11.69 -22.81 -39.03
N PHE A 175 -12.13 -23.54 -38.00
CA PHE A 175 -13.55 -23.64 -37.63
C PHE A 175 -13.90 -22.77 -36.41
#